data_AF-A0A1F4XF56-F1
#
_entry.id   AF-A0A1F4XF56-F1
#
_cell.length_a   1.000
_cell.length_b   1.000
_cell.length_c   1.000
_cell.angle_alpha   90.00
_cell.angle_beta   90.00
_cell.angle_gamma   90.00
#
_symmetry.space_group_name_H-M   'P 1'
#
loop_
_entity.id
_entity.type
_entity.pdbx_description
1 polymer ?
#
loop_
_entity_poly.entity_id
_entity_poly.type
_entity_poly.pdbx_seq_one_letter_code
_entity_poly.pdbx_strand_id
1 'polypeptide(L)'
;MVNTVKILKKVALAIFILSLIVSILFLVSNYLSDAGSLPLKLNNTPSQERGDPDQDTAFSAYTGSYVTDPDLGAVTGTSEKNQTVLEFQEWLGKRWVFNENPVEPVDARYDFFVITKVNDGDVYARKDGNQEVTQLSLKCSPENTVLFKSFNMEFVSANFEISREIKSGDMLYTKCTSELCGVVGSECILIRRP
;
A
#
# COMPACT_ATOMS: atom_id res chain seq x y z
N MET A 1 37.20 15.76 -47.49
CA MET A 1 35.98 15.08 -46.98
C MET A 1 36.26 13.96 -45.96
N VAL A 2 37.35 13.20 -46.06
CA VAL A 2 37.62 12.05 -45.15
C VAL A 2 37.93 12.45 -43.69
N ASN A 3 38.58 13.60 -43.47
CA ASN A 3 38.91 14.07 -42.10
C ASN A 3 37.68 14.56 -41.32
N THR A 4 36.70 15.18 -41.99
CA THR A 4 35.49 15.72 -41.35
C THR A 4 34.61 14.61 -40.76
N VAL A 5 34.49 13.48 -41.46
CA VAL A 5 33.71 12.32 -41.00
C VAL A 5 34.37 11.63 -39.80
N LYS A 6 35.71 11.59 -39.73
CA LYS A 6 36.43 11.04 -38.57
C LYS A 6 36.27 11.91 -37.32
N ILE A 7 36.27 13.24 -37.49
CA ILE A 7 36.05 14.19 -36.39
C ILE A 7 34.61 14.10 -35.89
N LEU A 8 33.62 14.05 -36.80
CA LEU A 8 32.20 13.94 -36.44
C LEU A 8 31.90 12.65 -35.64
N LYS A 9 32.51 11.52 -36.02
CA LYS A 9 32.38 10.25 -35.29
C LYS A 9 32.96 10.32 -33.87
N LYS A 10 34.09 10.99 -33.68
CA LYS A 10 34.71 11.17 -32.35
C LYS A 10 33.88 12.08 -31.46
N VAL A 11 33.32 13.14 -32.03
CA VAL A 11 32.44 14.07 -31.31
C VAL A 11 31.12 13.37 -30.92
N ALA A 12 30.51 12.61 -31.83
CA ALA A 12 29.30 11.84 -31.52
C ALA A 12 29.55 10.79 -30.43
N LEU A 13 30.69 10.09 -30.47
CA LEU A 13 31.07 9.13 -29.44
C LEU A 13 31.29 9.82 -28.08
N ALA A 14 31.93 10.99 -28.05
CA ALA A 14 32.13 11.75 -26.83
C ALA A 14 30.80 12.23 -26.21
N ILE A 15 29.87 12.71 -27.03
CA ILE A 15 28.53 13.13 -26.57
C ILE A 15 27.74 11.92 -26.04
N PHE A 16 27.82 10.78 -26.72
CA PHE A 16 27.16 9.54 -26.28
C PHE A 16 27.69 9.09 -24.92
N ILE A 17 29.02 9.05 -24.74
CA ILE A 17 29.65 8.70 -23.46
C ILE A 17 29.25 9.69 -22.36
N LEU A 18 29.23 10.99 -22.65
CA LEU A 18 28.81 12.01 -21.67
C LEU A 18 27.35 11.79 -21.23
N SER A 19 26.45 11.52 -22.19
CA SER A 19 25.04 11.24 -21.89
C SER A 19 24.87 9.98 -21.04
N LEU A 20 25.67 8.94 -21.30
CA LEU A 20 25.66 7.71 -20.53
C LEU A 20 26.10 7.96 -19.08
N ILE A 21 27.17 8.75 -18.88
CA ILE A 21 27.67 9.11 -17.54
C ILE A 21 26.61 9.90 -16.77
N VAL A 22 25.96 10.88 -17.40
CA VAL A 22 24.90 11.69 -16.76
C VAL A 22 23.70 10.81 -16.38
N SER A 23 23.27 9.90 -17.26
CA SER A 23 22.17 8.97 -16.98
C SER A 23 22.52 8.02 -15.84
N ILE A 24 23.74 7.49 -15.79
CA ILE A 24 24.19 6.62 -14.68
C ILE A 24 24.24 7.41 -13.36
N LEU A 25 24.76 8.64 -13.37
CA LEU A 25 24.77 9.50 -12.19
C LEU A 25 23.35 9.82 -11.71
N PHE A 26 22.41 10.05 -12.63
CA PHE A 26 21.01 10.29 -12.31
C PHE A 26 20.34 9.05 -11.68
N LEU A 27 20.60 7.86 -12.24
CA LEU A 27 20.12 6.60 -11.68
C LEU A 27 20.70 6.32 -10.29
N VAL A 28 22.01 6.55 -10.10
CA VAL A 28 22.68 6.38 -8.80
C VAL A 28 22.16 7.39 -7.77
N SER A 29 21.93 8.66 -8.17
CA SER A 29 21.37 9.68 -7.29
C SER A 29 19.95 9.35 -6.87
N ASN A 30 19.09 8.88 -7.79
CA ASN A 30 17.73 8.46 -7.44
C ASN A 30 17.75 7.21 -6.55
N TYR A 31 18.60 6.23 -6.85
CA TYR A 31 18.75 5.03 -6.02
C TYR A 31 19.26 5.34 -4.60
N LEU A 32 20.22 6.25 -4.46
CA LEU A 32 20.74 6.67 -3.16
C LEU A 32 19.76 7.58 -2.40
N SER A 33 18.93 8.34 -3.11
CA SER A 33 17.88 9.16 -2.49
C SER A 33 16.72 8.29 -1.98
N ASP A 34 16.36 7.22 -2.70
CA ASP A 34 15.40 6.21 -2.22
C ASP A 34 15.98 5.31 -1.12
N ALA A 35 17.29 5.07 -1.11
CA ALA A 35 17.98 4.37 -0.02
C ALA A 35 18.28 5.28 1.20
N GLY A 36 17.77 6.51 1.19
CA GLY A 36 18.00 7.58 2.17
C GLY A 36 17.27 7.41 3.49
N SER A 37 17.40 6.25 4.15
CA SER A 37 17.63 6.15 5.59
C SER A 37 18.04 4.73 5.95
N LEU A 38 19.34 4.45 5.89
CA LEU A 38 19.94 3.29 6.54
C LEU A 38 20.28 3.70 7.98
N PRO A 39 19.49 3.33 9.00
CA PRO A 39 19.95 3.42 10.37
C PRO A 39 20.97 2.30 10.60
N LEU A 40 22.26 2.62 10.50
CA LEU A 40 23.31 1.81 11.12
C LEU A 40 23.14 1.91 12.64
N LYS A 41 22.28 1.06 13.20
CA LYS A 41 22.16 0.87 14.65
C LYS A 41 23.06 -0.29 15.07
N LEU A 42 24.31 0.02 15.41
CA LEU A 42 25.20 -0.89 16.13
C LEU A 42 25.04 -0.68 17.64
N ASN A 43 25.10 -1.80 18.38
CA ASN A 43 25.20 -1.97 19.84
C ASN A 43 23.91 -1.78 20.65
N ASN A 44 23.52 -2.63 21.62
CA ASN A 44 24.15 -3.75 22.33
C ASN A 44 23.05 -4.71 22.85
N THR A 45 23.30 -6.01 22.84
CA THR A 45 22.68 -7.00 23.77
C THR A 45 23.76 -7.29 24.83
N PRO A 46 23.49 -7.56 26.13
CA PRO A 46 22.33 -8.30 26.60
C PRO A 46 21.73 -7.85 27.96
N SER A 47 20.46 -8.17 28.17
CA SER A 47 19.94 -8.41 29.52
C SER A 47 18.77 -9.38 29.46
N GLN A 48 19.12 -10.63 29.72
CA GLN A 48 18.21 -11.66 30.16
C GLN A 48 17.76 -11.28 31.58
N GLU A 49 16.55 -10.74 31.72
CA GLU A 49 15.85 -10.71 33.00
C GLU A 49 14.67 -11.68 32.94
N ARG A 50 14.79 -12.69 33.79
CA ARG A 50 13.77 -13.66 34.13
C ARG A 50 12.96 -13.02 35.26
N GLY A 51 11.67 -12.74 35.05
CA GLY A 51 10.80 -12.15 36.07
C GLY A 51 9.32 -12.33 35.75
N ASP A 52 8.72 -13.30 36.46
CA ASP A 52 7.32 -13.51 36.90
C ASP A 52 6.10 -13.12 36.02
N PRO A 53 5.07 -14.00 35.92
CA PRO A 53 3.80 -13.68 35.27
C PRO A 53 2.83 -13.12 36.31
N ASP A 54 2.67 -11.80 36.38
CA ASP A 54 1.45 -11.10 36.82
C ASP A 54 1.80 -9.65 37.17
N GLN A 55 1.84 -8.78 36.16
CA GLN A 55 1.63 -7.35 36.38
C GLN A 55 0.76 -6.80 35.24
N ASP A 56 -0.54 -6.76 35.50
CA ASP A 56 -1.50 -5.96 34.75
C ASP A 56 -1.10 -4.48 34.86
N THR A 57 -0.52 -3.95 33.78
CA THR A 57 -0.29 -2.51 33.62
C THR A 57 -1.53 -1.88 33.00
N ALA A 58 -1.83 -0.61 33.31
CA ALA A 58 -2.97 0.15 32.78
C ALA A 58 -2.99 0.36 31.24
N PHE A 59 -2.14 -0.36 30.50
CA PHE A 59 -2.14 -0.52 29.05
C PHE A 59 -2.71 -1.88 28.59
N SER A 60 -3.18 -2.72 29.52
CA SER A 60 -3.74 -4.05 29.27
C SER A 60 -5.19 -4.00 28.79
N ALA A 61 -5.45 -3.46 27.60
CA ALA A 61 -6.79 -3.58 27.00
C ALA A 61 -6.85 -3.52 25.46
N TYR A 62 -5.73 -3.71 24.77
CA TYR A 62 -5.78 -3.98 23.33
C TYR A 62 -5.12 -5.31 23.03
N THR A 63 -5.96 -6.34 22.95
CA THR A 63 -5.61 -7.72 22.55
C THR A 63 -5.43 -7.87 21.04
N GLY A 64 -5.33 -6.76 20.30
CA GLY A 64 -5.04 -6.78 18.87
C GLY A 64 -3.56 -7.07 18.62
N SER A 65 -3.26 -8.01 17.73
CA SER A 65 -1.93 -8.08 17.13
C SER A 65 -1.67 -6.77 16.38
N TYR A 66 -0.47 -6.21 16.50
CA TYR A 66 -0.05 -5.01 15.78
C TYR A 66 1.08 -5.36 14.82
N VAL A 67 1.03 -4.77 13.63
CA VAL A 67 2.11 -4.78 12.64
C VAL A 67 2.72 -3.39 12.61
N THR A 68 4.04 -3.31 12.67
CA THR A 68 4.77 -2.04 12.55
C THR A 68 5.28 -1.88 11.13
N ASP A 69 4.89 -0.79 10.47
CA ASP A 69 5.41 -0.38 9.18
C ASP A 69 6.11 0.98 9.31
N PRO A 70 7.30 1.18 8.70
CA PRO A 70 8.03 2.45 8.81
C PRO A 70 7.27 3.67 8.31
N ASP A 71 6.39 3.50 7.32
CA ASP A 71 5.68 4.60 6.66
C ASP A 71 4.32 4.86 7.33
N LEU A 72 3.67 3.81 7.85
CA LEU A 72 2.32 3.90 8.42
C LEU A 72 2.27 3.88 9.95
N GLY A 73 3.39 3.54 10.60
CA GLY A 73 3.46 3.30 12.04
C GLY A 73 2.90 1.95 12.45
N ALA A 74 2.38 1.86 13.67
CA ALA A 74 1.71 0.67 14.17
C ALA A 74 0.26 0.62 13.65
N VAL A 75 -0.09 -0.48 12.98
CA VAL A 75 -1.44 -0.79 12.50
C VAL A 75 -1.90 -2.10 13.12
N THR A 76 -3.19 -2.27 13.40
CA THR A 76 -3.70 -3.56 13.88
C THR A 76 -3.75 -4.62 12.79
N GLY A 77 -3.70 -5.89 13.20
CA GLY A 77 -3.79 -7.06 12.34
C GLY A 77 -2.57 -7.98 12.43
N THR A 78 -2.43 -8.83 11.42
CA THR A 78 -1.34 -9.82 11.29
C THR A 78 -0.47 -9.51 10.09
N SER A 79 0.81 -9.87 10.17
CA SER A 79 1.75 -9.78 9.02
C SER A 79 1.62 -10.96 8.06
N GLU A 80 0.73 -11.91 8.34
CA GLU A 80 0.42 -13.04 7.45
C GLU A 80 -0.68 -12.66 6.47
N LYS A 81 -0.51 -13.07 5.21
CA LYS A 81 -1.48 -12.83 4.13
C LYS A 81 -2.69 -13.75 4.29
N ASN A 82 -3.91 -13.19 4.30
CA ASN A 82 -5.14 -13.97 4.20
C ASN A 82 -5.52 -14.25 2.73
N GLN A 83 -6.61 -14.99 2.54
CA GLN A 83 -7.12 -15.31 1.21
C GLN A 83 -7.47 -14.05 0.39
N THR A 84 -8.04 -13.02 1.02
CA THR A 84 -8.37 -11.74 0.36
C THR A 84 -7.12 -11.06 -0.23
N VAL A 85 -5.98 -11.11 0.45
CA VAL A 85 -4.70 -10.59 -0.07
C VAL A 85 -4.32 -11.33 -1.36
N LEU A 86 -4.37 -12.67 -1.34
CA LEU A 86 -3.94 -13.49 -2.47
C LEU A 86 -4.81 -13.23 -3.70
N GLU A 87 -6.14 -13.20 -3.51
CA GLU A 87 -7.09 -12.93 -4.59
C GLU A 87 -6.95 -11.51 -5.16
N PHE A 88 -6.77 -10.52 -4.28
CA PHE A 88 -6.60 -9.14 -4.72
C PHE A 88 -5.27 -8.94 -5.46
N GLN A 89 -4.18 -9.57 -5.01
CA GLN A 89 -2.89 -9.52 -5.70
C GLN A 89 -2.93 -10.25 -7.05
N GLU A 90 -3.61 -11.40 -7.14
CA GLU A 90 -3.81 -12.09 -8.40
C GLU A 90 -4.62 -11.22 -9.39
N TRP A 91 -5.68 -10.58 -8.91
CA TRP A 91 -6.50 -9.66 -9.69
C TRP A 91 -5.68 -8.44 -10.15
N LEU A 92 -4.87 -7.83 -9.28
CA LEU A 92 -3.95 -6.76 -9.65
C LEU A 92 -2.94 -7.22 -10.70
N GLY A 93 -2.39 -8.42 -10.56
CA GLY A 93 -1.46 -8.99 -11.53
C GLY A 93 -2.08 -9.08 -12.93
N LYS A 94 -3.33 -9.55 -13.03
CA LYS A 94 -4.08 -9.63 -14.29
C LYS A 94 -4.37 -8.25 -14.91
N ARG A 95 -4.54 -7.20 -14.09
CA ARG A 95 -4.76 -5.82 -14.57
C ARG A 95 -3.60 -5.27 -15.41
N TRP A 96 -2.36 -5.62 -15.09
CA TRP A 96 -1.15 -5.01 -15.68
C TRP A 96 -0.53 -5.82 -16.82
N VAL A 97 -1.13 -6.95 -17.22
CA VAL A 97 -0.66 -7.74 -18.36
C VAL A 97 -1.09 -7.04 -19.66
N PHE A 98 -0.16 -6.28 -20.24
CA PHE A 98 -0.34 -5.38 -21.39
C PHE A 98 -0.89 -5.99 -22.70
N ASN A 99 -1.08 -7.31 -22.79
CA ASN A 99 -1.44 -8.01 -24.03
C ASN A 99 -2.61 -8.98 -23.92
N GLU A 100 -3.23 -9.09 -22.75
CA GLU A 100 -4.44 -9.87 -22.57
C GLU A 100 -5.53 -8.90 -22.13
N ASN A 101 -6.63 -8.80 -22.89
CA ASN A 101 -7.84 -8.20 -22.36
C ASN A 101 -8.17 -8.97 -21.08
N PRO A 102 -8.11 -8.35 -19.88
CA PRO A 102 -8.47 -9.07 -18.66
C PRO A 102 -9.91 -9.56 -18.86
N VAL A 103 -10.14 -10.86 -18.62
CA VAL A 103 -11.42 -11.54 -18.86
C VAL A 103 -12.58 -10.84 -18.11
N GLU A 104 -12.26 -10.11 -17.04
CA GLU A 104 -13.16 -9.19 -16.35
C GLU A 104 -12.52 -7.81 -16.21
N PRO A 105 -13.24 -6.72 -16.54
CA PRO A 105 -12.78 -5.37 -16.23
C PRO A 105 -12.65 -5.19 -14.71
N VAL A 106 -11.73 -4.32 -14.31
CA VAL A 106 -11.41 -3.95 -12.92
C VAL A 106 -12.67 -3.71 -12.08
N ASP A 107 -13.64 -3.01 -12.65
CA ASP A 107 -14.86 -2.57 -11.96
C ASP A 107 -15.93 -3.68 -11.85
N ALA A 108 -15.69 -4.87 -12.43
CA ALA A 108 -16.61 -5.99 -12.34
C ALA A 108 -16.54 -6.73 -10.99
N ARG A 109 -15.39 -6.67 -10.29
CA ARG A 109 -15.17 -7.45 -9.06
C ARG A 109 -15.18 -6.63 -7.78
N TYR A 110 -14.71 -5.38 -7.84
CA TYR A 110 -14.67 -4.49 -6.68
C TYR A 110 -15.11 -3.08 -7.08
N ASP A 111 -15.91 -2.48 -6.23
CA ASP A 111 -16.19 -1.06 -6.24
C ASP A 111 -15.05 -0.30 -5.55
N PHE A 112 -14.65 0.82 -6.14
CA PHE A 112 -13.62 1.70 -5.60
C PHE A 112 -14.24 2.92 -4.91
N PHE A 113 -13.80 3.16 -3.68
CA PHE A 113 -14.18 4.30 -2.87
C PHE A 113 -12.97 5.07 -2.37
N VAL A 114 -13.10 6.38 -2.30
CA VAL A 114 -12.14 7.25 -1.60
C VAL A 114 -12.82 7.76 -0.34
N ILE A 115 -12.25 7.43 0.82
CA ILE A 115 -12.77 7.84 2.12
C ILE A 115 -12.55 9.33 2.28
N THR A 116 -13.63 10.09 2.44
CA THR A 116 -13.58 11.54 2.58
C THR A 116 -13.61 11.97 4.04
N LYS A 117 -14.28 11.20 4.90
CA LYS A 117 -14.42 11.50 6.33
C LYS A 117 -14.67 10.24 7.14
N VAL A 118 -14.11 10.18 8.35
CA VAL A 118 -14.40 9.14 9.36
C VAL A 118 -14.76 9.84 10.66
N ASN A 119 -15.94 9.54 11.23
CA ASN A 119 -16.50 10.20 12.40
C ASN A 119 -17.15 9.16 13.33
N ASP A 120 -16.60 8.90 14.51
CA ASP A 120 -17.23 8.04 15.54
C ASP A 120 -17.78 6.69 15.01
N GLY A 121 -17.08 6.08 14.05
CA GLY A 121 -17.49 4.83 13.40
C GLY A 121 -18.29 4.99 12.09
N ASP A 122 -18.80 6.19 11.81
CA ASP A 122 -19.39 6.53 10.52
C ASP A 122 -18.31 6.82 9.49
N VAL A 123 -18.44 6.18 8.32
CA VAL A 123 -17.50 6.30 7.22
C VAL A 123 -18.21 6.95 6.04
N TYR A 124 -17.66 8.06 5.57
CA TYR A 124 -18.15 8.77 4.39
C TYR A 124 -17.15 8.61 3.27
N ALA A 125 -17.64 8.29 2.08
CA ALA A 125 -16.79 8.07 0.92
C ALA A 125 -17.45 8.56 -0.36
N ARG A 126 -16.62 8.83 -1.36
CA ARG A 126 -17.05 9.02 -2.75
C ARG A 126 -16.70 7.76 -3.54
N LYS A 127 -17.62 7.29 -4.37
CA LYS A 127 -17.33 6.22 -5.34
C LYS A 127 -16.56 6.81 -6.52
N ASP A 128 -15.69 6.03 -7.17
CA ASP A 128 -15.01 6.50 -8.38
C ASP A 128 -16.00 7.05 -9.41
N GLY A 129 -15.62 8.13 -10.08
CA GLY A 129 -16.48 8.77 -11.08
C GLY A 129 -17.73 9.46 -10.54
N ASN A 130 -18.01 9.43 -9.23
CA ASN A 130 -19.09 10.18 -8.59
C ASN A 130 -18.53 11.27 -7.66
N GLN A 131 -19.15 12.46 -7.68
CA GLN A 131 -18.82 13.56 -6.78
C GLN A 131 -19.64 13.52 -5.48
N GLU A 132 -20.74 12.76 -5.45
CA GLU A 132 -21.56 12.61 -4.26
C GLU A 132 -20.83 11.82 -3.17
N VAL A 133 -20.93 12.31 -1.95
CA VAL A 133 -20.41 11.66 -0.75
C VAL A 133 -21.54 10.88 -0.10
N THR A 134 -21.32 9.59 0.08
CA THR A 134 -22.29 8.66 0.68
C THR A 134 -21.74 8.13 2.00
N GLN A 135 -22.62 7.95 2.98
CA GLN A 135 -22.29 7.22 4.20
C GLN A 135 -22.27 5.72 3.88
N LEU A 136 -21.17 5.05 4.20
CA LEU A 136 -20.98 3.62 4.01
C LEU A 136 -21.17 2.89 5.33
N SER A 137 -22.04 1.87 5.33
CA SER A 137 -22.06 0.88 6.39
C SER A 137 -21.04 -0.22 6.07
N LEU A 138 -19.91 -0.20 6.80
CA LEU A 138 -18.86 -1.21 6.66
C LEU A 138 -19.27 -2.51 7.35
N LYS A 139 -19.59 -3.55 6.56
CA LYS A 139 -19.84 -4.93 7.06
C LYS A 139 -18.65 -5.85 6.85
N CYS A 140 -17.45 -5.27 6.79
CA CYS A 140 -16.19 -5.97 6.62
C CYS A 140 -15.97 -6.94 7.76
N SER A 141 -15.71 -8.20 7.42
CA SER A 141 -15.36 -9.22 8.42
C SER A 141 -13.87 -9.13 8.71
N PRO A 142 -13.42 -9.10 9.98
CA PRO A 142 -12.01 -8.94 10.29
C PRO A 142 -11.09 -9.87 9.51
N GLU A 143 -11.44 -11.16 9.40
CA GLU A 143 -10.67 -12.18 8.68
C GLU A 143 -10.52 -11.95 7.17
N ASN A 144 -11.32 -11.05 6.58
CA ASN A 144 -11.31 -10.69 5.16
C ASN A 144 -10.92 -9.22 4.93
N THR A 145 -10.27 -8.60 5.92
CA THR A 145 -9.69 -7.27 5.78
C THR A 145 -8.22 -7.35 5.39
N VAL A 146 -7.79 -6.36 4.63
CA VAL A 146 -6.39 -6.20 4.24
C VAL A 146 -6.03 -4.73 4.11
N LEU A 147 -4.80 -4.39 4.47
CA LEU A 147 -4.17 -3.10 4.28
C LEU A 147 -2.96 -3.24 3.36
N PHE A 148 -2.96 -2.44 2.30
CA PHE A 148 -1.83 -2.19 1.44
C PHE A 148 -1.34 -0.75 1.59
N LYS A 149 -0.09 -0.50 1.21
CA LYS A 149 0.48 0.85 1.10
C LYS A 149 0.91 1.18 -0.32
N SER A 150 0.96 2.49 -0.58
CA SER A 150 1.53 3.08 -1.79
C SER A 150 0.81 2.69 -3.09
N PHE A 151 1.20 3.30 -4.21
CA PHE A 151 0.64 2.97 -5.53
C PHE A 151 0.98 1.56 -6.00
N ASN A 152 2.06 0.97 -5.45
CA ASN A 152 2.52 -0.36 -5.79
C ASN A 152 1.75 -1.47 -5.06
N MET A 153 0.77 -1.11 -4.22
CA MET A 153 -0.05 -2.05 -3.46
C MET A 153 0.80 -3.05 -2.65
N GLU A 154 1.75 -2.52 -1.88
CA GLU A 154 2.60 -3.33 -1.02
C GLU A 154 1.81 -3.78 0.21
N PHE A 155 1.82 -5.08 0.49
CA PHE A 155 1.06 -5.64 1.61
C PHE A 155 1.64 -5.18 2.95
N VAL A 156 0.78 -4.75 3.87
CA VAL A 156 1.16 -4.32 5.22
C VAL A 156 0.56 -5.25 6.27
N SER A 157 -0.77 -5.40 6.28
CA SER A 157 -1.45 -6.17 7.32
C SER A 157 -2.78 -6.77 6.84
N ALA A 158 -3.25 -7.80 7.53
CA ALA A 158 -4.55 -8.45 7.32
C ALA A 158 -5.23 -8.75 8.67
N ASN A 159 -6.48 -9.22 8.64
CA ASN A 159 -7.17 -9.77 9.81
C ASN A 159 -7.44 -8.75 10.95
N PHE A 160 -7.92 -7.55 10.62
CA PHE A 160 -8.17 -6.47 11.57
C PHE A 160 -9.59 -5.89 11.49
N GLU A 161 -10.00 -5.15 12.53
CA GLU A 161 -11.29 -4.46 12.52
C GLU A 161 -11.17 -3.13 11.74
N ILE A 162 -11.74 -3.07 10.54
CA ILE A 162 -11.57 -1.92 9.64
C ILE A 162 -12.03 -0.59 10.26
N SER A 163 -13.06 -0.62 11.11
CA SER A 163 -13.65 0.56 11.77
C SER A 163 -12.63 1.30 12.63
N ARG A 164 -11.62 0.59 13.16
CA ARG A 164 -10.57 1.16 14.01
C ARG A 164 -9.38 1.66 13.22
N GLU A 165 -9.19 1.11 12.01
CA GLU A 165 -7.99 1.38 11.20
C GLU A 165 -8.23 2.39 10.10
N ILE A 166 -9.44 2.47 9.54
CA ILE A 166 -9.75 3.31 8.39
C ILE A 166 -9.58 4.80 8.70
N LYS A 167 -8.98 5.53 7.75
CA LYS A 167 -8.69 6.96 7.87
C LYS A 167 -9.22 7.73 6.67
N SER A 168 -9.44 9.02 6.87
CA SER A 168 -9.77 9.94 5.78
C SER A 168 -8.59 9.98 4.79
N GLY A 169 -8.90 9.92 3.49
CA GLY A 169 -7.91 9.83 2.42
C GLY A 169 -7.54 8.40 2.02
N ASP A 170 -7.91 7.40 2.81
CA ASP A 170 -7.74 6.00 2.40
C ASP A 170 -8.58 5.69 1.17
N MET A 171 -8.10 4.71 0.41
CA MET A 171 -8.82 4.09 -0.69
C MET A 171 -9.37 2.75 -0.21
N LEU A 172 -10.63 2.47 -0.52
CA LEU A 172 -11.31 1.23 -0.16
C LEU A 172 -11.80 0.51 -1.42
N TYR A 173 -11.34 -0.71 -1.62
CA TYR A 173 -11.91 -1.66 -2.58
C TYR A 173 -12.77 -2.67 -1.83
N THR A 174 -14.01 -2.83 -2.26
CA THR A 174 -14.97 -3.75 -1.64
C THR A 174 -16.09 -4.06 -2.63
N LYS A 175 -16.89 -5.09 -2.37
CA LYS A 175 -18.12 -5.35 -3.12
C LYS A 175 -19.28 -4.58 -2.49
N CYS A 176 -20.14 -3.97 -3.29
CA CYS A 176 -21.42 -3.49 -2.79
C CYS A 176 -22.43 -4.64 -2.62
N THR A 177 -23.17 -4.64 -1.51
CA THR A 177 -24.28 -5.60 -1.32
C THR A 177 -25.65 -5.01 -1.67
N SER A 178 -25.73 -3.70 -1.92
CA SER A 178 -26.95 -3.00 -2.32
C SER A 178 -26.74 -2.22 -3.62
N GLU A 179 -27.81 -2.02 -4.39
CA GLU A 179 -27.77 -1.27 -5.67
C GLU A 179 -27.26 0.16 -5.50
N LEU A 180 -27.57 0.79 -4.37
CA LEU A 180 -27.12 2.15 -4.02
C LEU A 180 -25.74 2.18 -3.34
N CYS A 181 -25.09 1.02 -3.15
CA CYS A 181 -23.77 0.90 -2.52
C CYS A 181 -23.63 1.49 -1.10
N GLY A 182 -24.74 1.76 -0.40
CA GLY A 182 -24.70 2.27 0.98
C GLY A 182 -24.24 1.23 2.02
N VAL A 183 -24.25 -0.05 1.64
CA VAL A 183 -23.73 -1.16 2.46
C VAL A 183 -22.69 -1.90 1.64
N VAL A 184 -21.51 -2.05 2.22
CA VAL A 184 -20.40 -2.77 1.60
C VAL A 184 -20.28 -4.17 2.18
N GLY A 185 -19.70 -5.10 1.42
CA GLY A 185 -19.58 -6.51 1.74
C GLY A 185 -18.56 -6.83 2.84
N SER A 186 -18.33 -8.13 3.02
CA SER A 186 -17.44 -8.67 4.05
C SER A 186 -15.96 -8.58 3.72
N GLU A 187 -15.60 -8.50 2.43
CA GLU A 187 -14.22 -8.35 1.97
C GLU A 187 -13.87 -6.88 1.79
N CYS A 188 -12.87 -6.39 2.51
CA CYS A 188 -12.50 -4.98 2.46
C CYS A 188 -11.01 -4.79 2.36
N ILE A 189 -10.60 -4.10 1.30
CA ILE A 189 -9.21 -3.87 0.94
C ILE A 189 -8.94 -2.38 1.07
N LEU A 190 -8.17 -2.01 2.10
CA LEU A 190 -7.70 -0.65 2.29
C LEU A 190 -6.36 -0.45 1.61
N ILE A 191 -6.20 0.71 0.97
CA ILE A 191 -4.91 1.19 0.47
C ILE A 191 -4.66 2.56 1.06
N ARG A 192 -3.56 2.66 1.80
CA ARG A 192 -3.11 3.90 2.42
C ARG A 192 -1.93 4.49 1.66
N ARG A 193 -2.03 5.78 1.36
CA ARG A 193 -0.87 6.54 0.88
C ARG A 193 -0.15 7.14 2.09
N PRO A 194 1.18 7.00 2.19
CA PRO A 194 1.97 7.72 3.18
C PRO A 194 1.83 9.24 3.01
#